data_AF-A0A919X4I6-F1
#
_entry.id   AF-A0A919X4I6-F1
#
_cell.length_a   1.000
_cell.length_b   1.000
_cell.length_c   1.000
_cell.angle_alpha   90.00
_cell.angle_beta   90.00
_cell.angle_gamma   90.00
#
_symmetry.space_group_name_H-M   'P 1'
#
loop_
_entity.id
_entity.type
_entity.pdbx_description
1 polymer ?
#
loop_
_entity_poly.entity_id
_entity_poly.type
_entity_poly.pdbx_seq_one_letter_code
_entity_poly.pdbx_strand_id
1 'polypeptide(L)' 'MIPLKEYGQIEVGMTIIDMNGVEAVIESIGEGGLVTANGQMFMWDWNRLGPNVMVKETAAERRERLEGSL' A
#
# COMPACT_ATOMS: atom_id res chain seq x y z
N MET A 1 1.72 -12.84 -1.46
CA MET A 1 0.75 -11.73 -1.48
C MET A 1 -0.42 -12.08 -0.58
N ILE A 2 -0.85 -11.16 0.28
CA ILE A 2 -1.94 -11.35 1.26
C ILE A 2 -3.01 -10.29 0.96
N PRO A 3 -4.32 -10.58 1.04
CA PRO A 3 -5.34 -9.53 0.88
C PRO A 3 -5.11 -8.37 1.84
N LEU A 4 -5.16 -7.14 1.35
CA LEU A 4 -4.90 -5.94 2.17
C LEU A 4 -5.89 -5.81 3.33
N LYS A 5 -7.14 -6.28 3.14
CA LYS A 5 -8.14 -6.34 4.21
C LYS A 5 -7.78 -7.35 5.30
N GLU A 6 -7.15 -8.47 4.96
CA GLU A 6 -6.69 -9.48 5.94
C GLU A 6 -5.43 -9.00 6.67
N TYR A 7 -4.54 -8.29 5.96
CA TYR A 7 -3.38 -7.65 6.57
C TYR A 7 -3.79 -6.54 7.54
N GLY A 8 -4.85 -5.79 7.23
CA GLY A 8 -5.58 -4.93 8.18
C GLY A 8 -4.97 -3.55 8.43
N GLN A 9 -3.83 -3.22 7.81
CA GLN A 9 -3.22 -1.89 7.91
C GLN A 9 -2.52 -1.48 6.62
N ILE A 10 -2.23 -0.19 6.49
CA ILE A 10 -1.38 0.37 5.43
C ILE A 10 -0.18 1.05 6.08
N GLU A 11 0.97 0.98 5.41
CA GLU A 11 2.23 1.53 5.91
C GLU A 11 2.91 2.31 4.79
N VAL A 12 3.59 3.40 5.14
CA VAL A 12 4.43 4.13 4.19
C VAL A 12 5.56 3.22 3.71
N GLY A 13 5.75 3.14 2.40
CA GLY A 13 6.68 2.24 1.73
C GLY A 13 6.06 0.88 1.35
N MET A 14 4.82 0.59 1.74
CA MET A 14 4.14 -0.62 1.27
C MET A 14 3.83 -0.53 -0.23
N THR A 15 3.94 -1.66 -0.95
CA THR A 15 3.41 -1.82 -2.31
C THR A 15 2.14 -2.65 -2.26
N ILE A 16 1.03 -2.08 -2.72
CA ILE A 16 -0.26 -2.76 -2.91
C ILE A 16 -0.52 -2.97 -4.40
N ILE A 17 -1.33 -3.96 -4.73
CA ILE A 17 -1.72 -4.27 -6.11
C ILE A 17 -3.22 -4.55 -6.21
N ASP A 18 -3.88 -3.99 -7.21
CA ASP A 18 -5.31 -4.22 -7.46
C ASP A 18 -5.58 -5.45 -8.34
N MET A 19 -6.86 -5.73 -8.61
CA MET A 19 -7.26 -6.88 -9.44
C MET A 19 -6.86 -6.78 -10.92
N ASN A 20 -6.52 -5.59 -11.39
CA ASN A 20 -6.07 -5.33 -12.76
C ASN A 20 -4.54 -5.39 -12.87
N GLY A 21 -3.83 -5.67 -11.77
CA GLY A 21 -2.38 -5.66 -11.72
C GLY A 21 -1.77 -4.26 -11.58
N VAL A 22 -2.58 -3.24 -11.27
CA VAL A 22 -2.09 -1.88 -11.05
C VAL A 22 -1.48 -1.81 -9.65
N GLU A 23 -0.20 -1.45 -9.60
CA GLU A 23 0.55 -1.32 -8.36
C GLU A 23 0.56 0.12 -7.85
N ALA A 24 0.47 0.26 -6.53
CA ALA A 24 0.61 1.55 -5.85
C ALA A 24 1.57 1.44 -4.67
N VAL A 25 2.51 2.37 -4.58
CA VAL A 25 3.40 2.53 -3.44
C VAL A 25 2.80 3.59 -2.53
N ILE A 26 2.61 3.26 -1.27
CA ILE A 26 2.14 4.21 -0.26
C ILE A 26 3.30 5.15 0.10
N GLU A 27 3.16 6.44 -0.18
CA GLU A 27 4.21 7.45 -0.01
C GLU A 27 4.02 8.25 1.29
N SER A 28 2.76 8.51 1.67
CA SER A 28 2.44 9.15 2.94
C SER A 28 1.05 8.77 3.44
N ILE A 29 0.88 8.84 4.76
CA ILE A 29 -0.40 8.71 5.47
C ILE A 29 -0.51 9.93 6.37
N GLY A 30 -1.48 10.79 6.08
CA GLY A 30 -1.77 12.01 6.81
C GLY A 30 -2.92 11.85 7.81
N GLU A 31 -3.22 12.95 8.51
CA GLU A 31 -4.35 13.02 9.43
C GLU A 31 -5.68 12.72 8.72
N GLY A 32 -6.61 12.12 9.46
CA GLY A 32 -7.94 11.78 8.95
C GLY A 32 -7.96 10.66 7.89
N GLY A 33 -6.83 10.00 7.62
CA GLY A 33 -6.75 8.93 6.62
C GLY A 33 -6.48 9.41 5.20
N LEU A 34 -5.97 10.63 5.01
CA LEU A 34 -5.47 11.07 3.70
C LEU A 34 -4.24 10.24 3.32
N VAL A 35 -4.26 9.58 2.17
CA VAL A 35 -3.16 8.74 1.69
C VAL A 35 -2.65 9.28 0.37
N THR A 36 -1.33 9.35 0.24
CA THR A 36 -0.67 9.56 -1.05
C THR A 36 -0.12 8.23 -1.53
N ALA A 37 -0.51 7.81 -2.72
CA ALA A 37 0.06 6.65 -3.38
C ALA A 37 0.38 6.94 -4.85
N ASN A 38 1.60 6.64 -5.28
CA ASN A 38 2.14 7.01 -6.61
C ASN A 38 1.89 8.49 -6.98
N GLY A 39 2.09 9.42 -6.04
CA GLY A 39 1.85 10.85 -6.24
C GLY A 39 0.37 11.27 -6.29
N GLN A 40 -0.59 10.36 -6.15
CA GLN A 40 -2.01 10.67 -6.11
C GLN A 40 -2.53 10.67 -4.68
N MET A 41 -3.26 11.73 -4.30
CA MET A 41 -3.86 11.88 -2.98
C MET A 41 -5.34 11.50 -2.97
N PHE A 42 -5.76 10.73 -1.98
CA PHE A 42 -7.16 10.35 -1.77
C PHE A 42 -7.43 10.01 -0.30
N MET A 43 -8.69 10.11 0.10
CA MET A 43 -9.12 9.66 1.43
C MET A 43 -9.19 8.14 1.45
N TRP A 44 -8.46 7.51 2.35
CA TRP A 44 -8.50 6.06 2.53
C TRP A 44 -9.81 5.64 3.18
N ASP A 45 -10.45 4.64 2.60
CA ASP A 45 -11.69 4.08 3.10
C ASP A 45 -11.70 2.55 2.94
N TRP A 46 -11.56 1.85 4.06
CA TRP A 46 -11.59 0.40 4.13
C TRP A 46 -12.90 -0.23 3.63
N ASN A 47 -14.02 0.51 3.71
CA ASN A 47 -15.31 0.04 3.23
C ASN A 47 -15.40 0.10 1.70
N ARG A 48 -14.71 1.06 1.08
CA ARG A 48 -14.65 1.23 -0.39
C ARG A 48 -13.50 0.46 -1.04
N LEU A 49 -12.55 -0.02 -0.25
CA LEU A 49 -11.47 -0.86 -0.74
C LEU A 49 -12.03 -2.13 -1.39
N GLY A 50 -11.65 -2.34 -2.65
CA GLY A 50 -11.99 -3.57 -3.37
C GLY A 50 -11.46 -4.80 -2.61
N PRO A 51 -12.24 -5.90 -2.53
CA PRO A 51 -11.84 -7.09 -1.78
C PRO A 51 -10.54 -7.74 -2.29
N ASN A 52 -10.15 -7.44 -3.53
CA ASN A 52 -9.02 -8.05 -4.22
C ASN A 52 -7.76 -7.17 -4.24
N VAL A 53 -7.72 -6.08 -3.46
CA VAL A 53 -6.46 -5.34 -3.28
C VAL A 53 -5.56 -6.17 -2.37
N MET A 54 -4.36 -6.46 -2.83
CA MET A 54 -3.39 -7.33 -2.15
C MET A 54 -2.17 -6.53 -1.70
N VAL A 55 -1.57 -6.93 -0.58
CA VAL A 55 -0.20 -6.56 -0.21
C VAL A 55 0.74 -7.35 -1.12
N LYS A 56 1.45 -6.62 -1.99
CA LYS A 56 2.50 -7.18 -2.85
C LYS A 56 3.83 -7.26 -2.09
N GLU A 57 4.18 -6.19 -1.40
CA GLU A 57 5.44 -6.04 -0.65
C GLU A 57 5.16 -5.13 0.56
N THR A 58 5.51 -5.58 1.76
CA THR A 58 5.43 -4.77 2.98
C THR A 58 6.47 -3.65 2.98
N ALA A 59 6.28 -2.63 3.82
CA ALA A 59 7.27 -1.54 3.93
C ALA A 59 8.65 -2.07 4.38
N ALA A 60 8.67 -3.04 5.28
CA ALA A 60 9.90 -3.67 5.77
C ALA A 60 10.63 -4.44 4.66
N GLU A 61 9.92 -5.30 3.92
CA GLU A 61 10.50 -6.05 2.79
C GLU A 61 11.02 -5.10 1.69
N ARG A 62 10.26 -4.05 1.37
CA ARG A 62 10.69 -3.04 0.41
C ARG A 62 11.97 -2.35 0.84
N ARG A 63 12.03 -1.93 2.11
CA ARG A 63 13.21 -1.27 2.68
C ARG A 63 14.42 -2.18 2.63
N GLU A 64 14.31 -3.42 3.09
CA GLU A 64 15.41 -4.40 3.06
C GLU A 64 15.89 -4.63 1.63
N ARG A 65 14.99 -4.78 0.66
CA ARG A 65 15.37 -4.91 -0.76
C ARG A 65 16.11 -3.69 -1.28
N LEU A 66 15.66 -2.48 -0.96
CA LEU A 66 16.29 -1.24 -1.42
C LEU A 66 17.65 -0.99 -0.75
N GLU A 67 17.77 -1.28 0.55
CA GLU A 67 18.99 -1.15 1.33
C GLU A 67 20.02 -2.22 0.95
N GLY A 68 19.58 -3.46 0.69
CA GLY A 68 20.44 -4.55 0.21
C GLY A 68 20.81 -4.46 -1.28
N SER A 69 20.31 -3.45 -1.99
CA SER A 69 20.67 -3.16 -3.39
C SER A 69 21.71 -2.02 -3.52
N LEU A 70 22.18 -1.46 -2.40
CA LEU A 70 23.26 -0.47 -2.31
C LEU A 70 24.62 -1.16 -2.08
#